data_AF-A0A841IRI5-F1
#
_entry.id   AF-A0A841IRI5-F1
#
_cell.length_a   1.000
_cell.length_b   1.000
_cell.length_c   1.000
_cell.angle_alpha   90.00
_cell.angle_beta   90.00
_cell.angle_gamma   90.00
#
_symmetry.space_group_name_H-M   'P 1'
#
loop_
_entity.id
_entity.type
_entity.pdbx_description
1 polymer ?
#
loop_
_entity_poly.entity_id
_entity_poly.type
_entity_poly.pdbx_seq_one_letter_code
_entity_poly.pdbx_strand_id
1 'polypeptide(L)'
;MAEFRISSDDDRVDLRKMATALVESQGWAREEVGIWDNRRGEVIVTVDDALLSPTEADPLHRPRHTPSDVHRACELVRREDPSLRRVDFAVLRREAARFFSAGWTVADVLHGLAHRPDGTPWPQGPDHQGTEWLRARLRAWRTADGDIRPSRSQESAQMRVISKAGLPMDIGLPAEEEVAQYPVASPSAARSAADDARRLIRQNARTTSDSLAHRDRTAATIHRPGKR
;
A
#
# COMPACT_ATOMS: atom_id res chain seq x y z
N MET A 1 17.27 1.97 -21.91
CA MET A 1 17.54 0.57 -21.56
C MET A 1 18.56 0.59 -20.45
N ALA A 2 18.30 -0.10 -19.35
CA ALA A 2 19.18 -0.15 -18.20
C ALA A 2 19.80 -1.53 -18.03
N GLU A 3 21.07 -1.53 -17.61
CA GLU A 3 21.85 -2.74 -17.36
C GLU A 3 22.39 -2.67 -15.93
N PHE A 4 22.27 -3.77 -15.18
CA PHE A 4 23.00 -3.95 -13.93
C PHE A 4 23.71 -5.30 -13.89
N ARG A 5 24.88 -5.29 -13.25
CA ARG A 5 25.83 -6.41 -13.25
C ARG A 5 25.94 -6.97 -11.85
N ILE A 6 25.85 -8.29 -11.76
CA ILE A 6 25.94 -9.04 -10.51
C ILE A 6 27.21 -9.87 -10.55
N SER A 7 28.08 -9.65 -9.57
CA SER A 7 29.31 -10.38 -9.35
C SER A 7 29.38 -10.83 -7.89
N SER A 8 30.00 -11.97 -7.65
CA SER A 8 30.30 -12.48 -6.30
C SER A 8 31.70 -13.07 -6.30
N ASP A 9 32.43 -12.88 -5.20
CA ASP A 9 33.71 -13.54 -4.95
C ASP A 9 33.52 -14.93 -4.30
N ASP A 10 32.28 -15.32 -4.01
CA ASP A 10 31.92 -16.65 -3.50
C ASP A 10 31.35 -17.54 -4.60
N ASP A 11 32.13 -18.55 -4.98
CA ASP A 11 31.80 -19.54 -6.01
C ASP A 11 30.61 -20.45 -5.63
N ARG A 12 30.13 -20.39 -4.38
CA ARG A 12 28.95 -21.15 -3.94
C ARG A 12 27.63 -20.48 -4.31
N VAL A 13 27.66 -19.23 -4.78
CA VAL A 13 26.46 -18.47 -5.12
C VAL A 13 26.13 -18.66 -6.60
N ASP A 14 24.99 -19.27 -6.88
CA ASP A 14 24.42 -19.28 -8.23
C ASP A 14 23.86 -17.88 -8.57
N LEU A 15 24.70 -17.08 -9.22
CA LEU A 15 24.40 -15.71 -9.61
C LEU A 15 23.18 -15.62 -10.55
N ARG A 16 22.96 -16.63 -11.39
CA ARG A 16 21.86 -16.64 -12.36
C ARG A 16 20.53 -16.92 -11.69
N LYS A 17 20.53 -17.84 -10.72
CA LYS A 17 19.39 -18.09 -9.84
C LYS A 17 19.06 -16.87 -8.98
N MET A 18 20.08 -16.20 -8.44
CA MET A 18 19.91 -14.96 -7.67
C MET A 18 19.33 -13.82 -8.54
N ALA A 19 19.85 -13.62 -9.75
CA ALA A 19 19.32 -12.65 -10.70
C ALA A 19 17.85 -12.91 -11.03
N THR A 20 17.48 -14.18 -11.24
CA THR A 20 16.09 -14.57 -11.52
C THR A 20 15.17 -14.26 -10.33
N ALA A 21 15.58 -14.62 -9.12
CA ALA A 21 14.80 -14.31 -7.91
C ALA A 21 14.63 -12.80 -7.68
N LEU A 22 15.64 -12.00 -7.99
CA LEU A 22 15.56 -10.54 -7.90
C LEU A 22 14.54 -9.97 -8.90
N VAL A 23 14.58 -10.41 -10.15
CA VAL A 23 13.61 -10.00 -11.18
C VAL A 23 12.19 -10.34 -10.78
N GLU A 24 11.95 -11.58 -10.33
CA GLU A 24 10.63 -12.02 -9.85
C GLU A 24 10.15 -11.22 -8.63
N SER A 25 11.06 -10.85 -7.72
CA SER A 25 10.70 -10.04 -6.55
C SER A 25 10.21 -8.63 -6.90
N GLN A 26 10.62 -8.09 -8.06
CA GLN A 26 10.15 -6.82 -8.58
C GLN A 26 8.81 -6.95 -9.33
N GLY A 27 8.31 -8.17 -9.53
CA GLY A 27 7.07 -8.44 -10.26
C GLY A 27 7.20 -8.33 -11.78
N TRP A 28 8.42 -8.25 -12.31
CA TRP A 28 8.67 -8.25 -13.75
C TRP A 28 8.58 -9.67 -14.31
N ALA A 29 7.95 -9.83 -15.47
CA ALA A 29 7.87 -11.14 -16.11
C ALA A 29 9.24 -11.53 -16.68
N ARG A 30 9.54 -12.84 -16.69
CA ARG A 30 10.87 -13.33 -17.10
C ARG A 30 11.19 -13.03 -18.56
N GLU A 31 10.18 -12.99 -19.42
CA GLU A 31 10.28 -12.60 -20.84
C GLU A 31 10.56 -11.11 -21.07
N GLU A 32 10.28 -10.26 -20.09
CA GLU A 32 10.47 -8.80 -20.18
C GLU A 32 11.88 -8.37 -19.79
N VAL A 33 12.68 -9.28 -19.22
CA VAL A 33 14.01 -9.00 -18.70
C VAL A 33 15.04 -9.96 -19.31
N GLY A 34 16.13 -9.41 -19.83
CA GLY A 34 17.26 -10.21 -20.31
C GLY A 34 18.18 -10.58 -19.16
N ILE A 35 18.56 -11.87 -19.02
CA ILE A 35 19.59 -12.31 -18.06
C ILE A 35 20.56 -13.22 -18.80
N TRP A 36 21.84 -12.89 -18.76
CA TRP A 36 22.89 -13.70 -19.38
C TRP A 36 24.21 -13.64 -18.61
N ASP A 37 25.02 -14.67 -18.80
CA ASP A 37 26.33 -14.80 -18.20
C ASP A 37 27.39 -14.15 -19.10
N ASN A 38 28.34 -13.43 -18.51
CA ASN A 38 29.53 -12.95 -19.21
C ASN A 38 30.69 -13.94 -19.03
N ARG A 39 31.66 -13.91 -19.95
CA ARG A 39 32.92 -14.68 -19.91
C ARG A 39 33.77 -14.46 -18.66
N ARG A 40 33.41 -13.47 -17.83
CA ARG A 40 34.07 -13.14 -16.55
C ARG A 40 33.40 -13.79 -15.33
N GLY A 41 32.37 -14.62 -15.52
CA GLY A 41 31.60 -15.20 -14.42
C GLY A 41 30.60 -14.25 -13.77
N GLU A 42 30.36 -13.09 -14.39
CA GLU A 42 29.34 -12.11 -13.96
C GLU A 42 28.00 -12.42 -14.64
N VAL A 43 26.90 -12.08 -13.96
CA VAL A 43 25.56 -12.12 -14.54
C VAL A 43 25.11 -10.70 -14.86
N ILE A 44 24.71 -10.49 -16.11
CA ILE A 44 24.20 -9.22 -16.61
C ILE A 44 22.68 -9.32 -16.70
N VAL A 45 21.99 -8.36 -16.11
CA VAL A 45 20.54 -8.19 -16.21
C VAL A 45 20.24 -6.92 -16.97
N THR A 46 19.43 -7.04 -18.02
CA THR A 46 19.01 -5.90 -18.85
C THR A 46 17.50 -5.75 -18.80
N VAL A 47 17.07 -4.54 -18.49
CA VAL A 47 15.69 -4.16 -18.24
C VAL A 47 15.34 -2.99 -19.16
N ASP A 48 14.16 -3.04 -19.77
CA ASP A 48 13.63 -1.90 -20.52
C ASP A 48 13.32 -0.72 -19.58
N ASP A 49 13.56 0.51 -20.02
CA ASP A 49 13.32 1.70 -19.19
C ASP A 49 11.82 1.86 -18.86
N ALA A 50 10.93 1.30 -19.68
CA ALA A 50 9.50 1.26 -19.41
C ALA A 50 9.16 0.44 -18.15
N LEU A 51 9.92 -0.63 -17.85
CA LEU A 51 9.75 -1.46 -16.65
C LEU A 51 10.35 -0.81 -15.40
N LEU A 52 11.34 0.06 -15.59
CA LEU A 52 11.93 0.88 -14.52
C LEU A 52 11.11 2.12 -14.21
N SER A 53 10.21 2.52 -15.11
CA SER A 53 9.26 3.58 -14.83
C SER A 53 8.38 3.10 -13.68
N PRO A 54 8.29 3.84 -12.56
CA PRO A 54 7.43 3.44 -11.46
C PRO A 54 6.02 3.28 -12.03
N THR A 55 5.49 2.04 -11.99
CA THR A 55 4.10 1.78 -12.30
C THR A 55 3.30 2.71 -11.39
N GLU A 56 2.69 3.74 -11.98
CA GLU A 56 1.96 4.74 -11.22
C GLU A 56 0.84 3.99 -10.49
N ALA A 57 1.04 3.74 -9.19
CA ALA A 57 0.12 2.97 -8.39
C ALA A 57 -1.26 3.58 -8.59
N ASP A 58 -2.20 2.77 -9.09
CA ASP A 58 -3.52 3.22 -9.55
C ASP A 58 -4.05 4.30 -8.59
N PRO A 59 -4.28 5.53 -9.08
CA PRO A 59 -4.72 6.62 -8.23
C PRO A 59 -6.01 6.29 -7.46
N LEU A 60 -6.79 5.31 -7.93
CA LEU A 60 -7.99 4.83 -7.25
C LEU A 60 -7.70 4.00 -5.99
N HIS A 61 -6.57 3.29 -5.94
CA HIS A 61 -6.22 2.35 -4.88
C HIS A 61 -5.07 2.81 -3.97
N ARG A 62 -4.50 3.99 -4.23
CA ARG A 62 -3.42 4.55 -3.42
C ARG A 62 -3.94 5.11 -2.07
N PRO A 63 -3.38 4.69 -0.92
CA PRO A 63 -3.65 5.30 0.38
C PRO A 63 -3.32 6.79 0.41
N ARG A 64 -4.12 7.59 1.12
CA ARG A 64 -4.03 9.06 1.14
C ARG A 64 -3.75 9.55 2.55
N HIS A 65 -2.56 10.14 2.75
CA HIS A 65 -2.09 10.50 4.09
C HIS A 65 -1.82 11.99 4.30
N THR A 66 -1.76 12.79 3.22
CA THR A 66 -1.54 14.23 3.31
C THR A 66 -2.79 15.04 2.98
N PRO A 67 -2.92 16.29 3.48
CA PRO A 67 -4.04 17.16 3.12
C PRO A 67 -4.16 17.43 1.61
N SER A 68 -3.03 17.51 0.90
CA SER A 68 -3.00 17.68 -0.56
C SER A 68 -3.49 16.43 -1.28
N ASP A 69 -3.10 15.24 -0.79
CA ASP A 69 -3.56 13.97 -1.35
C ASP A 69 -5.06 13.76 -1.14
N VAL A 70 -5.58 14.13 0.04
CA VAL A 70 -7.01 14.11 0.34
C VAL A 70 -7.77 15.07 -0.56
N HIS A 71 -7.23 16.26 -0.81
CA HIS A 71 -7.84 17.22 -1.74
C HIS A 71 -7.99 16.63 -3.14
N ARG A 72 -6.90 16.14 -3.73
CA ARG A 72 -6.91 15.52 -5.06
C ARG A 72 -7.82 14.29 -5.13
N ALA A 73 -7.85 13.49 -4.06
CA ALA A 73 -8.75 12.35 -3.95
C ALA A 73 -10.22 12.80 -3.97
N CYS A 74 -10.57 13.86 -3.26
CA CYS A 74 -11.93 14.42 -3.28
C CYS A 74 -12.31 15.01 -4.65
N GLU A 75 -11.37 15.63 -5.37
CA GLU A 75 -11.60 16.08 -6.76
C GLU A 75 -11.93 14.91 -7.67
N LEU A 76 -11.17 13.81 -7.55
CA LEU A 76 -11.41 12.57 -8.29
C LEU A 76 -12.78 11.99 -7.96
N VAL A 77 -13.10 11.81 -6.68
CA VAL A 77 -14.42 11.31 -6.23
C VAL A 77 -15.56 12.15 -6.80
N ARG A 78 -15.45 13.49 -6.77
CA ARG A 78 -16.48 14.39 -7.29
C ARG A 78 -16.65 14.31 -8.81
N ARG A 79 -15.56 14.02 -9.53
CA ARG A 79 -15.60 13.85 -10.98
C ARG A 79 -16.28 12.54 -11.36
N GLU A 80 -15.98 11.46 -10.64
CA GLU A 80 -16.47 10.11 -10.95
C GLU A 80 -17.91 9.86 -10.48
N ASP A 81 -18.40 10.53 -9.43
CA ASP A 81 -19.77 10.37 -8.91
C ASP A 81 -20.68 11.58 -9.24
N PRO A 82 -21.62 11.46 -10.19
CA PRO A 82 -22.55 12.53 -10.56
C PRO A 82 -23.46 13.02 -9.43
N SER A 83 -23.71 12.20 -8.41
CA SER A 83 -24.57 12.58 -7.28
C SER A 83 -23.96 13.68 -6.41
N LEU A 84 -22.64 13.91 -6.56
CA LEU A 84 -21.88 14.94 -5.85
C LEU A 84 -21.86 16.30 -6.56
N ARG A 85 -22.48 16.44 -7.75
CA ARG A 85 -22.47 17.71 -8.51
C ARG A 85 -22.96 18.91 -7.68
N ARG A 86 -23.98 18.70 -6.85
CA ARG A 86 -24.62 19.71 -5.97
C ARG A 86 -24.06 19.76 -4.55
N VAL A 87 -22.95 19.05 -4.30
CA VAL A 87 -22.31 19.02 -2.98
C VAL A 87 -21.21 20.08 -2.95
N ASP A 88 -21.19 20.86 -1.87
CA ASP A 88 -20.09 21.77 -1.58
C ASP A 88 -18.79 20.98 -1.35
N PHE A 89 -17.70 21.42 -2.00
CA PHE A 89 -16.44 20.68 -1.97
C PHE A 89 -15.82 20.61 -0.56
N ALA A 90 -15.95 21.67 0.24
CA ALA A 90 -15.44 21.66 1.62
C ALA A 90 -16.23 20.67 2.49
N VAL A 91 -17.54 20.52 2.24
CA VAL A 91 -18.35 19.49 2.90
C VAL A 91 -17.91 18.09 2.48
N LEU A 92 -17.73 17.82 1.18
CA LEU A 92 -17.22 16.54 0.69
C LEU A 92 -15.87 16.20 1.35
N ARG A 93 -14.93 17.16 1.33
CA ARG A 93 -13.60 16.97 1.92
C ARG A 93 -13.67 16.65 3.41
N ARG A 94 -14.51 17.36 4.16
CA ARG A 94 -14.67 17.14 5.60
C ARG A 94 -15.22 15.75 5.91
N GLU A 95 -16.25 15.30 5.17
CA GLU A 95 -16.84 13.98 5.40
C GLU A 95 -15.89 12.86 4.97
N ALA A 96 -15.26 12.97 3.80
CA ALA A 96 -14.39 11.94 3.22
C ALA A 96 -13.02 11.83 3.91
N ALA A 97 -12.48 12.91 4.48
CA ALA A 97 -11.17 12.91 5.15
C ALA A 97 -11.04 11.86 6.26
N ARG A 98 -12.13 11.59 6.99
CA ARG A 98 -12.14 10.56 8.03
C ARG A 98 -12.01 9.15 7.43
N PHE A 99 -12.64 8.88 6.29
CA PHE A 99 -12.53 7.60 5.58
C PHE A 99 -11.12 7.38 5.05
N PHE A 100 -10.51 8.40 4.42
CA PHE A 100 -9.12 8.32 3.98
C PHE A 100 -8.16 8.09 5.16
N SER A 101 -8.43 8.70 6.32
CA SER A 101 -7.66 8.47 7.54
C SER A 101 -7.81 7.05 8.09
N ALA A 102 -8.96 6.40 7.85
CA ALA A 102 -9.22 4.99 8.13
C ALA A 102 -8.66 4.04 7.04
N GLY A 103 -7.84 4.57 6.11
CA GLY A 103 -7.18 3.78 5.08
C GLY A 103 -8.06 3.43 3.88
N TRP A 104 -9.24 4.04 3.75
CA TRP A 104 -10.03 3.89 2.53
C TRP A 104 -9.31 4.52 1.35
N THR A 105 -9.45 3.89 0.21
CA THR A 105 -8.98 4.40 -1.09
C THR A 105 -10.10 5.20 -1.78
N VAL A 106 -9.80 5.83 -2.92
CA VAL A 106 -10.83 6.53 -3.70
C VAL A 106 -11.88 5.54 -4.20
N ALA A 107 -11.45 4.37 -4.67
CA ALA A 107 -12.36 3.29 -5.08
C ALA A 107 -13.32 2.88 -3.94
N ASP A 108 -12.83 2.82 -2.70
CA ASP A 108 -13.66 2.46 -1.55
C ASP A 108 -14.70 3.53 -1.25
N VAL A 109 -14.31 4.81 -1.30
CA VAL A 109 -15.27 5.91 -1.11
C VAL A 109 -16.34 5.88 -2.19
N LEU A 110 -15.97 5.71 -3.46
CA LEU A 110 -16.93 5.56 -4.56
C LEU A 110 -17.85 4.35 -4.35
N HIS A 111 -17.30 3.23 -3.89
CA HIS A 111 -18.08 2.05 -3.57
C HIS A 111 -19.10 2.31 -2.46
N GLY A 112 -18.70 2.99 -1.37
CA GLY A 112 -19.59 3.33 -0.27
C GLY A 112 -20.65 4.38 -0.61
N LEU A 113 -20.42 5.18 -1.65
CA LEU A 113 -21.43 6.09 -2.22
C LEU A 113 -22.40 5.37 -3.15
N ALA A 114 -21.97 4.30 -3.81
CA ALA A 114 -22.80 3.49 -4.69
C ALA A 114 -23.59 2.40 -3.93
N HIS A 115 -23.03 1.84 -2.86
CA HIS A 115 -23.58 0.70 -2.12
C HIS A 115 -23.65 0.94 -0.61
N ARG A 116 -24.57 0.24 0.02
CA ARG A 116 -24.68 0.07 1.47
C ARG A 116 -23.65 -0.94 1.98
N PRO A 117 -23.39 -0.98 3.30
CA PRO A 117 -22.52 -1.99 3.90
C PRO A 117 -23.00 -3.44 3.66
N ASP A 118 -24.31 -3.65 3.46
CA ASP A 118 -24.88 -4.95 3.13
C ASP A 118 -24.71 -5.34 1.63
N GLY A 119 -24.05 -4.49 0.84
CA GLY A 119 -23.84 -4.67 -0.59
C GLY A 119 -25.01 -4.21 -1.47
N THR A 120 -26.13 -3.79 -0.89
CA THR A 120 -27.29 -3.29 -1.65
C THR A 120 -26.98 -1.93 -2.27
N PRO A 121 -27.27 -1.71 -3.56
CA PRO A 121 -27.05 -0.39 -4.18
C PRO A 121 -27.96 0.69 -3.57
N TRP A 122 -27.44 1.91 -3.45
CA TRP A 122 -28.26 3.07 -3.10
C TRP A 122 -29.20 3.45 -4.23
N PRO A 123 -30.39 4.02 -3.93
CA PRO A 123 -31.24 4.63 -4.94
C PRO A 123 -30.49 5.71 -5.73
N GLN A 124 -30.70 5.72 -7.04
CA GLN A 124 -30.09 6.67 -7.98
C GLN A 124 -31.15 7.56 -8.62
N GLY A 125 -30.74 8.75 -9.05
CA GLY A 125 -31.61 9.72 -9.70
C GLY A 125 -31.37 11.15 -9.20
N PRO A 126 -32.07 12.14 -9.79
CA PRO A 126 -31.93 13.55 -9.44
C PRO A 126 -32.33 13.86 -7.98
N ASP A 127 -33.25 13.09 -7.41
CA ASP A 127 -33.72 13.26 -6.02
C ASP A 127 -32.77 12.66 -4.98
N HIS A 128 -31.79 11.87 -5.45
CA HIS A 128 -30.80 11.15 -4.62
C HIS A 128 -29.41 11.78 -4.72
N GLN A 129 -29.37 13.11 -4.75
CA GLN A 129 -28.15 13.93 -4.90
C GLN A 129 -27.98 14.93 -3.76
N GLY A 130 -26.79 15.52 -3.67
CA GLY A 130 -26.52 16.61 -2.74
C GLY A 130 -26.07 16.18 -1.36
N THR A 131 -25.88 17.18 -0.49
CA THR A 131 -25.15 17.03 0.77
C THR A 131 -25.80 16.06 1.75
N GLU A 132 -27.13 16.05 1.83
CA GLU A 132 -27.85 15.15 2.74
C GLU A 132 -27.67 13.68 2.32
N TRP A 133 -27.72 13.38 1.02
CA TRP A 133 -27.46 12.04 0.50
C TRP A 133 -26.00 11.61 0.68
N LEU A 134 -25.04 12.52 0.47
CA LEU A 134 -23.63 12.26 0.79
C LEU A 134 -23.47 11.83 2.26
N ARG A 135 -24.04 12.61 3.19
CA ARG A 135 -23.95 12.32 4.64
C ARG A 135 -24.65 11.02 4.99
N ALA A 136 -25.85 10.77 4.46
CA ALA A 136 -26.59 9.55 4.72
C ALA A 136 -25.82 8.29 4.26
N ARG A 137 -25.27 8.34 3.04
CA ARG A 137 -24.49 7.22 2.47
C ARG A 137 -23.25 6.94 3.28
N LEU A 138 -22.41 7.95 3.54
CA LEU A 138 -21.21 7.78 4.33
C LEU A 138 -21.50 7.41 5.80
N ARG A 139 -22.59 7.93 6.40
CA ARG A 139 -22.97 7.58 7.77
C ARG A 139 -23.31 6.10 7.92
N ALA A 140 -23.86 5.45 6.90
CA ALA A 140 -24.14 4.00 6.95
C ALA A 140 -22.88 3.16 7.15
N TRP A 141 -21.72 3.66 6.72
CA TRP A 141 -20.41 3.04 6.89
C TRP A 141 -19.73 3.38 8.22
N ARG A 142 -20.40 4.13 9.09
CA ARG A 142 -19.95 4.39 10.46
C ARG A 142 -20.67 3.45 11.44
N THR A 143 -19.97 3.01 12.47
CA THR A 143 -20.56 2.28 13.60
C THR A 143 -21.28 3.25 14.54
N ALA A 144 -22.02 2.71 15.51
CA ALA A 144 -22.69 3.52 16.54
C ALA A 144 -21.69 4.36 17.34
N ASP A 145 -20.48 3.85 17.54
CA ASP A 145 -19.37 4.52 18.23
C ASP A 145 -18.65 5.56 17.35
N GLY A 146 -19.02 5.66 16.07
CA GLY A 146 -18.47 6.61 15.12
C GLY A 146 -17.23 6.12 14.36
N ASP A 147 -16.83 4.87 14.57
CA ASP A 147 -15.73 4.23 13.84
C ASP A 147 -16.13 3.90 12.41
N ILE A 148 -15.16 3.81 11.51
CA ILE A 148 -15.41 3.54 10.09
C ILE A 148 -15.24 2.04 9.85
N ARG A 149 -16.26 1.42 9.27
CA ARG A 149 -16.24 0.01 8.89
C ARG A 149 -15.14 -0.25 7.84
N PRO A 150 -14.50 -1.44 7.84
CA PRO A 150 -13.56 -1.82 6.79
C PRO A 150 -14.21 -1.70 5.40
N SER A 151 -13.44 -1.29 4.40
CA SER A 151 -13.91 -1.30 3.01
C SER A 151 -13.82 -2.72 2.42
N ARG A 152 -14.55 -2.96 1.34
CA ARG A 152 -14.53 -4.26 0.63
C ARG A 152 -13.14 -4.64 0.11
N SER A 153 -12.33 -3.65 -0.28
CA SER A 153 -10.94 -3.87 -0.71
C SER A 153 -10.01 -4.19 0.47
N GLN A 154 -10.27 -3.61 1.65
CA GLN A 154 -9.57 -3.95 2.89
C GLN A 154 -9.91 -5.37 3.35
N GLU A 155 -11.18 -5.77 3.31
CA GLU A 155 -11.62 -7.15 3.58
C GLU A 155 -10.93 -8.14 2.63
N SER A 156 -10.91 -7.82 1.33
CA SER A 156 -10.25 -8.66 0.32
C SER A 156 -8.72 -8.71 0.49
N ALA A 157 -8.09 -7.63 0.95
CA ALA A 157 -6.67 -7.58 1.23
C ALA A 157 -6.31 -8.39 2.49
N GLN A 158 -7.13 -8.32 3.55
CA GLN A 158 -6.97 -9.13 4.76
C GLN A 158 -7.03 -10.63 4.42
N MET A 159 -7.99 -11.05 3.60
CA MET A 159 -8.10 -12.45 3.14
C MET A 159 -6.87 -12.93 2.35
N ARG A 160 -6.27 -12.06 1.52
CA ARG A 160 -5.05 -12.39 0.76
C ARG A 160 -3.79 -12.49 1.62
N VAL A 161 -3.68 -11.68 2.68
CA VAL A 161 -2.56 -11.77 3.62
C VAL A 161 -2.63 -13.07 4.42
N ILE A 162 -3.83 -13.45 4.86
CA ILE A 162 -4.08 -14.73 5.53
C ILE A 162 -3.67 -15.90 4.63
N SER A 163 -4.08 -15.88 3.35
CA SER A 163 -3.74 -16.95 2.40
C SER A 163 -2.23 -17.01 2.05
N LYS A 164 -1.53 -15.87 1.96
CA LYS A 164 -0.11 -15.81 1.57
C LYS A 164 0.85 -16.15 2.72
N ALA A 165 0.43 -15.99 3.97
CA ALA A 165 1.25 -16.29 5.14
C ALA A 165 1.30 -17.80 5.49
N GLY A 166 0.58 -18.67 4.77
CA GLY A 166 0.52 -20.10 5.07
C GLY A 166 -0.13 -20.42 6.42
N LEU A 167 -0.82 -19.45 7.01
CA LEU A 167 -1.60 -19.63 8.22
C LEU A 167 -2.90 -20.38 7.84
N PRO A 168 -3.36 -21.36 8.63
CA PRO A 168 -4.64 -22.01 8.42
C PRO A 168 -5.74 -20.96 8.19
N MET A 169 -6.66 -21.21 7.24
CA MET A 169 -7.75 -20.28 6.91
C MET A 169 -8.62 -19.96 8.13
N ASP A 170 -8.53 -20.79 9.16
CA ASP A 170 -9.20 -20.85 10.44
C ASP A 170 -8.50 -20.04 11.55
N ILE A 171 -7.31 -19.44 11.30
CA ILE A 171 -6.73 -18.44 12.21
C ILE A 171 -7.48 -17.11 12.05
N GLY A 172 -8.35 -16.82 13.01
CA GLY A 172 -9.09 -15.56 13.11
C GLY A 172 -10.47 -15.56 12.46
N LEU A 173 -10.95 -16.68 11.92
CA LEU A 173 -12.36 -16.84 11.57
C LEU A 173 -13.15 -17.26 12.82
N PRO A 174 -14.19 -16.52 13.24
CA PRO A 174 -15.06 -16.99 14.31
C PRO A 174 -15.93 -18.16 13.81
N ALA A 175 -16.36 -19.02 14.73
CA ALA A 175 -17.47 -19.94 14.47
C ALA A 175 -18.66 -19.14 13.92
N GLU A 176 -19.42 -19.73 12.99
CA GLU A 176 -20.41 -19.09 12.11
C GLU A 176 -21.54 -18.29 12.81
N GLU A 177 -21.56 -18.21 14.14
CA GLU A 177 -22.61 -17.58 14.95
C GLU A 177 -22.36 -16.08 15.28
N GLU A 178 -21.16 -15.51 15.06
CA GLU A 178 -20.85 -14.15 15.52
C GLU A 178 -20.26 -13.22 14.43
N VAL A 179 -21.05 -12.89 13.41
CA VAL A 179 -20.70 -11.81 12.45
C VAL A 179 -20.87 -10.39 13.08
N ALA A 180 -21.35 -10.30 14.33
CA ALA A 180 -21.71 -9.03 14.97
C ALA A 180 -20.56 -8.30 15.69
N GLN A 181 -19.38 -8.91 15.88
CA GLN A 181 -18.35 -8.40 16.81
C GLN A 181 -16.91 -8.38 16.23
N TYR A 182 -16.73 -8.06 14.95
CA TYR A 182 -15.37 -7.78 14.47
C TYR A 182 -14.79 -6.55 15.19
N PRO A 183 -13.53 -6.60 15.68
CA PRO A 183 -12.90 -5.46 16.35
C PRO A 183 -12.72 -4.34 15.33
N VAL A 184 -13.49 -3.27 15.52
CA VAL A 184 -13.43 -2.08 14.68
C VAL A 184 -12.21 -1.27 15.09
N ALA A 185 -11.39 -0.86 14.13
CA ALA A 185 -10.19 -0.09 14.40
C ALA A 185 -10.58 1.28 14.98
N SER A 186 -10.47 1.43 16.29
CA SER A 186 -10.75 2.71 16.95
C SER A 186 -9.72 3.77 16.51
N PRO A 187 -10.11 5.06 16.40
CA PRO A 187 -9.20 6.14 16.06
C PRO A 187 -7.98 6.24 16.98
N SER A 188 -8.10 5.85 18.25
CA SER A 188 -6.96 5.81 19.16
C SER A 188 -6.03 4.63 18.84
N ALA A 189 -6.57 3.45 18.51
CA ALA A 189 -5.78 2.30 18.10
C ALA A 189 -5.03 2.56 16.78
N ALA A 190 -5.68 3.19 15.81
CA ALA A 190 -5.05 3.57 14.55
C ALA A 190 -3.92 4.60 14.75
N ARG A 191 -4.10 5.58 15.64
CA ARG A 191 -3.04 6.56 15.99
C ARG A 191 -1.89 5.91 16.74
N SER A 192 -2.18 5.04 17.71
CA SER A 192 -1.15 4.29 18.45
C SER A 192 -0.31 3.43 17.51
N ALA A 193 -0.96 2.68 16.61
CA ALA A 193 -0.28 1.86 15.62
C ALA A 193 0.58 2.69 14.65
N ALA A 194 0.10 3.87 14.23
CA ALA A 194 0.88 4.78 13.38
C ALA A 194 2.10 5.35 14.11
N ASP A 195 1.98 5.68 15.41
CA ASP A 195 3.08 6.19 16.21
C ASP A 195 4.10 5.09 16.55
N ASP A 196 3.64 3.85 16.78
CA ASP A 196 4.51 2.68 16.92
C ASP A 196 5.25 2.38 15.63
N ALA A 197 4.60 2.46 14.47
CA ALA A 197 5.26 2.32 13.17
C ALA A 197 6.33 3.42 12.97
N ARG A 198 6.03 4.68 13.29
CA ARG A 198 7.03 5.78 13.25
C ARG A 198 8.17 5.58 14.25
N ARG A 199 7.91 4.96 15.40
CA ARG A 199 8.92 4.62 16.39
C ARG A 199 9.84 3.53 15.87
N LEU A 200 9.28 2.48 15.27
CA LEU A 200 10.01 1.38 14.64
C LEU A 200 10.86 1.86 13.45
N ILE A 201 10.32 2.71 12.58
CA ILE A 201 11.08 3.31 11.47
C ILE A 201 12.26 4.14 12.01
N ARG A 202 12.06 4.93 13.07
CA ARG A 202 13.14 5.70 13.70
C ARG A 202 14.18 4.82 14.38
N GLN A 203 13.78 3.71 14.98
CA GLN A 203 14.70 2.73 15.58
C GLN A 203 15.54 2.05 14.49
N ASN A 204 14.92 1.62 13.38
CA ASN A 204 15.62 1.00 12.26
C ASN A 204 16.51 1.97 11.48
N ALA A 205 16.14 3.25 11.37
CA ALA A 205 16.99 4.26 10.72
C ALA A 205 18.27 4.58 11.52
N ARG A 206 18.23 4.42 12.86
CA ARG A 206 19.41 4.57 13.72
C ARG A 206 20.34 3.37 13.61
N THR A 207 19.81 2.15 13.57
CA THR A 207 20.64 0.94 13.42
C THR A 207 21.33 0.87 12.07
N THR A 208 20.70 1.34 10.99
CA THR A 208 21.34 1.41 9.65
C THR A 208 22.40 2.53 9.58
N SER A 209 22.14 3.70 10.19
CA SER A 209 23.16 4.77 10.25
C SER A 209 24.36 4.39 11.11
N ASP A 210 24.15 3.71 12.24
CA ASP A 210 25.26 3.24 13.10
C ASP A 210 26.08 2.12 12.44
N SER A 211 25.43 1.23 11.67
CA SER A 211 26.15 0.18 10.94
C SER A 211 26.90 0.73 9.72
N LEU A 212 26.42 1.79 9.07
CA LEU A 212 27.16 2.53 8.05
C LEU A 212 28.34 3.30 8.66
N ALA A 213 28.14 4.01 9.78
CA ALA A 213 29.20 4.74 10.48
C ALA A 213 30.25 3.80 11.12
N HIS A 214 29.88 2.56 11.45
CA HIS A 214 30.83 1.53 11.88
C HIS A 214 31.65 0.97 10.72
N ARG A 215 31.02 0.75 9.54
CA ARG A 215 31.71 0.35 8.30
C ARG A 215 32.70 1.41 7.81
N ASP A 216 32.33 2.68 7.84
CA ASP A 216 33.23 3.77 7.44
C ASP A 216 34.43 3.90 8.37
N ARG A 217 34.25 3.69 9.68
CA ARG A 217 35.36 3.66 10.66
C ARG A 217 36.29 2.47 10.49
N THR A 218 35.74 1.29 10.15
CA THR A 218 36.56 0.10 9.87
C THR A 218 37.29 0.23 8.54
N ALA A 219 36.68 0.82 7.52
CA ALA A 219 37.33 1.11 6.23
C ALA A 219 38.50 2.12 6.37
N ALA A 220 38.37 3.14 7.23
CA ALA A 220 39.44 4.10 7.49
C ALA A 220 40.65 3.51 8.24
N THR A 221 40.48 2.38 8.93
CA THR A 221 41.53 1.75 9.75
C THR A 221 42.34 0.70 8.98
N ILE A 222 41.87 0.26 7.81
CA ILE A 222 42.60 -0.70 6.97
C ILE A 222 43.67 0.05 6.17
N HIS A 223 44.84 0.26 6.79
CA HIS A 223 46.05 0.69 6.09
C HIS A 223 46.48 -0.36 5.07
N ARG A 224 46.50 0.04 3.80
CA ARG A 224 46.99 -0.76 2.68
C ARG A 224 48.54 -0.76 2.72
N PRO A 225 49.22 -1.89 2.93
CA PRO A 225 50.68 -1.92 2.86
C PRO A 225 51.10 -1.75 1.40
N GLY A 226 51.79 -0.64 1.11
CA GLY A 226 52.36 -0.36 -0.20
C GLY A 226 53.53 -1.31 -0.52
N LYS A 227 53.54 -1.83 -1.75
CA LYS A 227 54.67 -2.48 -2.43
C LYS A 227 54.68 -1.90 -3.84
N ARG A 228 55.66 -1.09 -4.29
CA ARG A 228 57.09 -1.38 -4.57
C ARG A 228 57.29 -2.67 -5.35
#